data_AF-A0A6A6QRR1-F1
#
_entry.id   AF-A0A6A6QRR1-F1
#
_cell.length_a   1.000
_cell.length_b   1.000
_cell.length_c   1.000
_cell.angle_alpha   90.00
_cell.angle_beta   90.00
_cell.angle_gamma   90.00
#
_symmetry.space_group_name_H-M   'P 1'
#
loop_
_entity.id
_entity.type
_entity.pdbx_description
1 polymer ?
#
loop_
_entity_poly.entity_id
_entity_poly.type
_entity_poly.pdbx_seq_one_letter_code
_entity_poly.pdbx_strand_id
1 'polypeptide(L)'
;MTTLLDANKDAPIYPAFYFRASPTYNDWAKLTVRDVYGLRTVPEFEAQGIYFHLNHPIQYVRLIATVVGIDQISKYVILNLDDHSGATIEAKITRLEPRDIVIRDAEDHPEKYTLQKPKPRRSGYRCAESSRLEDSTLESPYFGDSLWDKSIMGNKSAKSRPPTIPEAIQAMAAAGVRETTIANVEIISSLGTFDVVVDGITLDVGSVVKVKCTIGRFRNERQLEIKRIWVIKDTNEEVQAWADTSKYRQTVLSKPWRLSSRARRKFDEQVKQDQKRQTEYTQKKAEYDRRKKRQQEEKEREWATKVRRWEEREELKRREKEKLFNEGALI
;
A
#
# COMPACT_ATOMS: atom_id res chain seq x y z
N MET A 1 50.38 1.08 -17.49
CA MET A 1 50.30 0.87 -16.03
C MET A 1 48.88 1.17 -15.58
N THR A 2 48.04 0.15 -15.44
CA THR A 2 46.67 0.27 -14.94
C THR A 2 46.75 0.61 -13.45
N THR A 3 46.24 1.76 -13.03
CA THR A 3 46.31 2.17 -11.62
C THR A 3 45.48 1.20 -10.77
N LEU A 4 45.82 1.00 -9.49
CA LEU A 4 45.04 0.15 -8.56
C LEU A 4 43.55 0.56 -8.47
N LEU A 5 43.21 1.79 -8.85
CA LEU A 5 41.85 2.30 -8.93
C LEU A 5 41.08 1.76 -10.15
N ASP A 6 41.75 1.56 -11.29
CA ASP A 6 41.13 1.01 -12.49
C ASP A 6 40.84 -0.49 -12.33
N ALA A 7 41.74 -1.24 -11.70
CA ALA A 7 41.54 -2.66 -11.40
C ALA A 7 40.36 -2.94 -10.45
N ASN A 8 39.91 -1.95 -9.67
CA ASN A 8 38.78 -2.11 -8.74
C ASN A 8 37.41 -1.92 -9.42
N LYS A 9 37.34 -1.18 -10.54
CA LYS A 9 36.07 -0.98 -11.29
C LYS A 9 35.59 -2.26 -11.98
N ASP A 10 36.52 -3.15 -12.29
CA ASP A 10 36.27 -4.44 -12.93
C ASP A 10 36.01 -5.58 -11.94
N ALA A 11 35.77 -5.25 -10.66
CA ALA A 11 35.41 -6.26 -9.68
C ALA A 11 34.13 -7.01 -10.12
N PRO A 12 34.15 -8.36 -10.15
CA PRO A 12 33.03 -9.15 -10.62
C PRO A 12 31.84 -8.98 -9.68
N ILE A 13 30.66 -8.87 -10.27
CA ILE A 13 29.40 -8.83 -9.54
C ILE A 13 29.03 -10.25 -9.16
N TYR A 14 28.79 -10.46 -7.88
CA TYR A 14 28.33 -11.76 -7.39
C TYR A 14 26.88 -12.02 -7.83
N PRO A 15 26.47 -13.28 -8.01
CA PRO A 15 25.06 -13.63 -8.16
C PRO A 15 24.17 -13.09 -7.02
N ALA A 16 22.92 -12.76 -7.34
CA ALA A 16 21.96 -12.11 -6.43
C ALA A 16 21.82 -12.80 -5.07
N PHE A 17 21.87 -14.13 -5.06
CA PHE A 17 21.70 -14.91 -3.85
C PHE A 17 22.83 -14.70 -2.81
N TYR A 18 23.98 -14.15 -3.22
CA TYR A 18 25.03 -13.74 -2.29
C TYR A 18 24.83 -12.34 -1.71
N PHE A 19 23.95 -11.51 -2.28
CA PHE A 19 23.87 -10.08 -1.91
C PHE A 19 23.59 -9.85 -0.42
N ARG A 20 22.84 -10.75 0.23
CA ARG A 20 22.60 -10.70 1.68
C ARG A 20 23.86 -10.72 2.54
N ALA A 21 24.99 -11.17 1.98
CA ALA A 21 26.29 -11.17 2.62
C ALA A 21 27.11 -9.90 2.37
N SER A 22 26.64 -9.01 1.48
CA SER A 22 27.26 -7.71 1.26
C SER A 22 26.98 -6.81 2.46
N PRO A 23 27.97 -6.05 2.95
CA PRO A 23 27.74 -5.04 3.98
C PRO A 23 26.73 -3.96 3.55
N THR A 24 26.49 -3.79 2.25
CA THR A 24 25.67 -2.69 1.71
C THR A 24 24.23 -3.08 1.35
N TYR A 25 23.91 -4.37 1.28
CA TYR A 25 22.65 -4.82 0.66
C TYR A 25 21.43 -4.57 1.56
N ASN A 26 21.55 -4.94 2.84
CA ASN A 26 20.50 -4.74 3.84
C ASN A 26 20.80 -3.54 4.75
N ASP A 27 21.49 -2.52 4.22
CA ASP A 27 21.84 -1.32 4.96
C ASP A 27 21.61 -0.06 4.11
N TRP A 28 21.47 1.08 4.78
CA TRP A 28 21.32 2.37 4.14
C TRP A 28 22.70 2.92 3.78
N ALA A 29 23.13 2.66 2.55
CA ALA A 29 24.43 3.07 2.07
C ALA A 29 24.61 4.58 2.20
N LYS A 30 25.60 5.01 3.00
CA LYS A 30 25.93 6.43 3.20
C LYS A 30 26.68 6.90 1.96
N LEU A 31 26.00 7.59 1.06
CA LEU A 31 26.54 8.07 -0.21
C LEU A 31 26.52 9.58 -0.27
N THR A 32 27.29 10.14 -1.19
CA THR A 32 27.07 11.50 -1.69
C THR A 32 26.10 11.50 -2.87
N VAL A 33 25.50 12.64 -3.22
CA VAL A 33 24.66 12.78 -4.41
C VAL A 33 25.45 12.41 -5.67
N ARG A 34 26.71 12.87 -5.76
CA ARG A 34 27.60 12.49 -6.85
C ARG A 34 27.84 10.98 -6.93
N ASP A 35 28.02 10.30 -5.79
CA ASP A 35 28.16 8.85 -5.76
C ASP A 35 26.86 8.16 -6.25
N VAL A 36 25.68 8.69 -5.91
CA VAL A 36 24.38 8.17 -6.38
C VAL A 36 24.28 8.23 -7.91
N TYR A 37 24.70 9.32 -8.55
CA TYR A 37 24.78 9.39 -10.03
C TYR A 37 25.88 8.50 -10.61
N GLY A 38 26.96 8.28 -9.85
CA GLY A 38 28.08 7.41 -10.23
C GLY A 38 27.83 5.90 -10.09
N LEU A 39 26.70 5.47 -9.51
CA LEU A 39 26.41 4.04 -9.38
C LEU A 39 26.32 3.37 -10.76
N ARG A 40 26.85 2.15 -10.88
CA ARG A 40 26.74 1.32 -12.08
C ARG A 40 25.38 0.65 -12.13
N THR A 41 24.70 0.74 -13.28
CA THR A 41 23.49 -0.03 -13.58
C THR A 41 23.88 -1.32 -14.29
N VAL A 42 23.17 -2.41 -13.99
CA VAL A 42 23.38 -3.73 -14.57
C VAL A 42 22.02 -4.24 -15.02
N PRO A 43 21.78 -4.49 -16.32
CA PRO A 43 20.45 -4.79 -16.85
C PRO A 43 19.71 -5.91 -16.12
N GLU A 44 20.42 -6.95 -15.70
CA GLU A 44 19.89 -8.11 -14.99
C GLU A 44 19.27 -7.75 -13.62
N PHE A 45 19.70 -6.64 -13.03
CA PHE A 45 19.31 -6.20 -11.69
C PHE A 45 18.53 -4.88 -11.68
N GLU A 46 18.41 -4.22 -12.83
CA GLU A 46 17.76 -2.92 -12.94
C GLU A 46 16.28 -2.97 -12.54
N ALA A 47 15.56 -4.02 -12.98
CA ALA A 47 14.16 -4.23 -12.63
C ALA A 47 13.95 -4.44 -11.11
N GLN A 48 14.99 -4.83 -10.38
CA GLN A 48 14.96 -5.02 -8.92
C GLN A 48 15.34 -3.74 -8.16
N GLY A 49 15.66 -2.65 -8.87
CA GLY A 49 16.12 -1.39 -8.26
C GLY A 49 17.48 -1.52 -7.56
N ILE A 50 18.34 -2.43 -8.04
CA ILE A 50 19.67 -2.66 -7.46
C ILE A 50 20.73 -2.02 -8.36
N TYR A 51 21.55 -1.18 -7.75
CA TYR A 51 22.66 -0.49 -8.39
C TYR A 51 23.99 -0.94 -7.76
N PHE A 52 25.12 -0.57 -8.35
CA PHE A 52 26.42 -1.04 -7.86
C PHE A 52 27.43 0.08 -7.68
N HIS A 53 28.06 0.13 -6.51
CA HIS A 53 29.30 0.88 -6.33
C HIS A 53 30.46 -0.12 -6.33
N LEU A 54 31.36 -0.05 -7.32
CA LEU A 54 32.25 -1.17 -7.64
C LEU A 54 31.41 -2.45 -7.85
N ASN A 55 31.57 -3.45 -6.99
CA ASN A 55 30.74 -4.67 -6.96
C ASN A 55 29.83 -4.78 -5.72
N HIS A 56 29.68 -3.71 -4.93
CA HIS A 56 28.74 -3.66 -3.81
C HIS A 56 27.31 -3.40 -4.31
N PRO A 57 26.33 -4.27 -4.04
CA PRO A 57 24.93 -4.02 -4.38
C PRO A 57 24.32 -2.95 -3.46
N ILE A 58 23.72 -1.92 -4.05
CA ILE A 58 23.10 -0.78 -3.38
C ILE A 58 21.62 -0.75 -3.74
N GLN A 59 20.76 -0.83 -2.72
CA GLN A 59 19.31 -0.69 -2.83
C GLN A 59 18.79 0.56 -2.14
N TYR A 60 19.37 0.84 -0.98
CA TYR A 60 18.96 1.88 -0.07
C TYR A 60 20.07 2.90 0.12
N VAL A 61 19.71 4.17 0.10
CA VAL A 61 20.66 5.28 0.21
C VAL A 61 20.31 6.13 1.42
N ARG A 62 21.33 6.55 2.15
CA ARG A 62 21.25 7.61 3.15
C ARG A 62 21.99 8.83 2.63
N LEU A 63 21.32 9.96 2.57
CA LEU A 63 21.91 11.27 2.26
C LEU A 63 21.73 12.23 3.43
N ILE A 64 22.70 13.14 3.55
CA ILE A 64 22.62 14.35 4.35
C ILE A 64 22.78 15.49 3.36
N ALA A 65 21.78 16.34 3.24
CA ALA A 65 21.76 17.37 2.22
C ALA A 65 20.92 18.57 2.67
N THR A 66 21.25 19.73 2.14
CA THR A 66 20.46 20.95 2.25
C THR A 66 19.32 20.90 1.24
N VAL A 67 18.12 21.30 1.66
CA VAL A 67 16.98 21.50 0.76
C VAL A 67 17.18 22.80 0.00
N VAL A 68 17.37 22.73 -1.30
CA VAL A 68 17.58 23.90 -2.18
C VAL A 68 16.27 24.35 -2.85
N GLY A 69 15.30 23.44 -2.96
CA GLY A 69 14.00 23.76 -3.53
C GLY A 69 12.95 22.76 -3.10
N ILE A 70 11.70 23.22 -3.04
CA ILE A 70 10.54 22.41 -2.70
C ILE A 70 9.49 22.67 -3.78
N ASP A 71 9.22 21.65 -4.59
CA ASP A 71 8.28 21.73 -5.69
C ASP A 71 7.06 20.85 -5.42
N GLN A 72 5.87 21.37 -5.69
CA GLN A 72 4.64 20.58 -5.64
C GLN A 72 4.18 20.25 -7.07
N ILE A 73 4.15 18.96 -7.40
CA ILE A 73 3.65 18.49 -8.70
C ILE A 73 2.55 17.46 -8.48
N SER A 74 1.29 17.89 -8.64
CA SER A 74 0.11 17.04 -8.49
C SER A 74 0.12 16.31 -7.13
N LYS A 75 0.28 14.98 -7.15
CA LYS A 75 0.36 14.11 -5.96
C LYS A 75 1.76 13.95 -5.37
N TYR A 76 2.77 14.66 -5.88
CA TYR A 76 4.14 14.57 -5.41
C TYR A 76 4.60 15.90 -4.82
N VAL A 77 5.43 15.78 -3.78
CA VAL A 77 6.30 16.85 -3.31
C VAL A 77 7.71 16.42 -3.63
N ILE A 78 8.46 17.28 -4.32
CA ILE A 78 9.82 17.02 -4.76
C ILE A 78 10.73 17.96 -3.98
N LEU A 79 11.68 17.39 -3.25
CA LEU A 79 12.74 18.11 -2.57
C LEU A 79 13.98 18.07 -3.47
N ASN A 80 14.51 19.23 -3.82
CA ASN A 80 15.80 19.35 -4.49
C ASN A 80 16.89 19.38 -3.42
N LEU A 81 17.72 18.34 -3.37
CA LEU A 81 18.71 18.13 -2.31
C LEU A 81 20.13 18.39 -2.83
N ASP A 82 20.91 19.17 -2.09
CA ASP A 82 22.33 19.44 -2.35
C ASP A 82 23.20 19.06 -1.14
N ASP A 83 24.16 18.15 -1.34
CA ASP A 83 25.12 17.73 -0.31
C ASP A 83 26.53 18.33 -0.52
N HIS A 84 26.65 19.32 -1.41
CA HIS A 84 27.90 19.97 -1.79
C HIS A 84 28.94 19.04 -2.44
N SER A 85 28.55 17.84 -2.89
CA SER A 85 29.44 16.93 -3.64
C SER A 85 29.64 17.33 -5.12
N GLY A 86 28.98 18.41 -5.55
CA GLY A 86 28.99 18.94 -6.91
C GLY A 86 27.85 18.44 -7.79
N ALA A 87 26.79 17.90 -7.19
CA ALA A 87 25.56 17.51 -7.88
C ALA A 87 24.36 17.65 -6.93
N THR A 88 23.20 17.99 -7.49
CA THR A 88 21.92 18.03 -6.78
C THR A 88 21.01 16.90 -7.25
N ILE A 89 20.09 16.43 -6.41
CA ILE A 89 19.17 15.34 -6.76
C ILE A 89 17.75 15.60 -6.30
N GLU A 90 16.81 15.18 -7.14
CA GLU A 90 15.38 15.22 -6.84
C GLU A 90 14.99 14.06 -5.94
N ALA A 91 14.39 14.37 -4.79
CA ALA A 91 13.88 13.41 -3.82
C ALA A 91 12.38 13.58 -3.64
N LYS A 92 11.63 12.55 -4.07
CA LYS A 92 10.19 12.52 -4.16
C LYS A 92 9.54 12.00 -2.88
N ILE A 93 8.50 12.70 -2.45
CA ILE A 93 7.53 12.31 -1.42
C ILE A 93 6.17 12.15 -2.12
N THR A 94 5.51 11.01 -1.90
CA THR A 94 4.18 10.75 -2.48
C THR A 94 3.09 11.14 -1.48
N ARG A 95 2.14 11.95 -1.92
CA ARG A 95 0.93 12.31 -1.19
C ARG A 95 -0.08 11.19 -1.34
N LEU A 96 -0.77 10.86 -0.26
CA LEU A 96 -1.90 9.95 -0.30
C LEU A 96 -3.17 10.76 -0.60
N GLU A 97 -3.97 10.26 -1.52
CA GLU A 97 -5.27 10.85 -1.78
C GLU A 97 -6.25 10.43 -0.67
N PRO A 98 -7.14 11.32 -0.20
CA PRO A 98 -8.11 10.99 0.86
C PRO A 98 -8.91 9.72 0.57
N ARG A 99 -9.22 9.47 -0.70
CA ARG A 99 -9.89 8.26 -1.15
C ARG A 99 -9.11 6.98 -0.81
N ASP A 100 -7.81 6.96 -1.09
CA ASP A 100 -6.99 5.77 -0.88
C ASP A 100 -6.82 5.48 0.61
N ILE A 101 -6.74 6.53 1.44
CA ILE A 101 -6.67 6.40 2.90
C ILE A 101 -7.97 5.78 3.43
N VAL A 102 -9.13 6.37 3.09
CA VAL A 102 -10.44 5.88 3.55
C VAL A 102 -10.71 4.45 3.09
N ILE A 103 -10.32 4.08 1.87
CA ILE A 103 -10.51 2.70 1.38
C ILE A 103 -9.66 1.72 2.19
N ARG A 104 -8.38 2.03 2.42
CA ARG A 104 -7.50 1.18 3.22
C ARG A 104 -8.00 1.05 4.66
N ASP A 105 -8.40 2.17 5.26
CA ASP A 105 -9.00 2.18 6.59
C ASP A 105 -10.31 1.37 6.65
N ALA A 106 -11.12 1.39 5.58
CA ALA A 106 -12.36 0.61 5.51
C ALA A 106 -12.10 -0.90 5.30
N GLU A 107 -10.98 -1.27 4.66
CA GLU A 107 -10.54 -2.66 4.53
C GLU A 107 -10.05 -3.21 5.88
N ASP A 108 -9.23 -2.43 6.60
CA ASP A 108 -8.67 -2.82 7.89
C ASP A 108 -9.69 -2.71 9.05
N HIS A 109 -10.57 -1.72 8.99
CA HIS A 109 -11.55 -1.36 10.02
C HIS A 109 -12.95 -1.13 9.43
N PRO A 110 -13.62 -2.18 8.94
CA PRO A 110 -14.93 -2.06 8.29
C PRO A 110 -16.02 -1.53 9.23
N GLU A 111 -15.87 -1.69 10.55
CA GLU A 111 -16.82 -1.20 11.56
C GLU A 111 -16.90 0.34 11.65
N LYS A 112 -15.87 1.04 11.16
CA LYS A 112 -15.84 2.52 11.16
C LYS A 112 -16.72 3.13 10.07
N TYR A 113 -17.20 2.34 9.11
CA TYR A 113 -17.92 2.84 7.94
C TYR A 113 -19.27 2.15 7.77
N THR A 114 -20.29 2.92 7.42
CA THR A 114 -21.59 2.32 7.07
C THR A 114 -21.67 2.00 5.59
N LEU A 115 -22.10 0.77 5.25
CA LEU A 115 -22.45 0.40 3.88
C LEU A 115 -23.61 1.25 3.36
N GLN A 116 -23.49 1.80 2.14
CA GLN A 116 -24.61 2.45 1.48
C GLN A 116 -25.72 1.42 1.25
N LYS A 117 -26.88 1.62 1.89
CA LYS A 117 -28.09 0.88 1.49
C LYS A 117 -28.46 1.34 0.07
N PRO A 118 -28.72 0.42 -0.88
CA PRO A 118 -29.15 0.80 -2.21
C PRO A 118 -30.39 1.69 -2.10
N LYS A 119 -30.37 2.83 -2.80
CA LYS A 119 -31.55 3.71 -2.84
C LYS A 119 -32.73 2.88 -3.38
N PRO A 120 -33.89 2.87 -2.70
CA PRO A 120 -35.04 2.16 -3.22
C PRO A 120 -35.37 2.74 -4.59
N ARG A 121 -35.45 1.89 -5.62
CA ARG A 121 -35.94 2.29 -6.94
C ARG A 121 -37.34 2.86 -6.70
N ARG A 122 -37.53 4.16 -6.96
CA ARG A 122 -38.86 4.78 -6.91
C ARG A 122 -39.75 3.98 -7.86
N SER A 123 -40.70 3.22 -7.32
CA SER A 123 -41.78 2.64 -8.10
C SER A 123 -42.58 3.78 -8.67
N GLY A 124 -42.38 4.06 -9.96
CA GLY A 124 -43.10 5.08 -10.71
C GLY A 124 -44.45 4.55 -11.15
N TYR A 125 -45.35 4.22 -10.23
CA TYR A 125 -46.77 4.04 -10.51
C TYR A 125 -47.56 4.50 -9.29
N ARG A 126 -48.14 5.72 -9.36
CA ARG A 126 -49.30 6.07 -8.54
C ARG A 126 -50.53 5.68 -9.36
N CYS A 127 -51.20 4.60 -8.96
CA CYS A 127 -52.60 4.42 -9.31
C CYS A 127 -53.41 5.39 -8.44
N ALA A 128 -54.10 6.32 -9.10
CA ALA A 128 -55.19 7.06 -8.52
C ALA A 128 -56.46 6.22 -8.70
N GLU A 129 -57.14 5.91 -7.60
CA GLU A 129 -58.61 5.84 -7.47
C GLU A 129 -58.96 5.44 -6.03
N SER A 130 -59.75 6.29 -5.34
CA SER A 130 -61.16 6.04 -4.95
C SER A 130 -61.26 5.09 -3.74
N SER A 131 -61.96 5.34 -2.63
CA SER A 131 -63.09 6.22 -2.26
C SER A 131 -63.20 6.16 -0.71
N ARG A 132 -63.51 7.27 -0.04
CA ARG A 132 -64.78 7.53 0.68
C ARG A 132 -65.27 6.40 1.61
N LEU A 133 -65.23 6.62 2.92
CA LEU A 133 -66.43 6.80 3.77
C LEU A 133 -66.02 7.00 5.23
N GLU A 134 -66.69 7.97 5.85
CA GLU A 134 -66.69 8.26 7.29
C GLU A 134 -67.35 7.11 8.05
N ASP A 135 -66.84 6.80 9.23
CA ASP A 135 -67.73 6.41 10.33
C ASP A 135 -67.15 6.84 11.68
N SER A 136 -68.08 7.02 12.60
CA SER A 136 -68.13 7.93 13.70
C SER A 136 -68.09 7.19 15.04
N THR A 137 -67.75 7.94 16.09
CA THR A 137 -68.05 7.68 17.51
C THR A 137 -67.33 6.51 18.20
N LEU A 138 -66.52 6.84 19.21
CA LEU A 138 -66.95 6.76 20.61
C LEU A 138 -65.80 7.22 21.52
N GLU A 139 -66.06 8.31 22.23
CA GLU A 139 -65.29 8.77 23.37
C GLU A 139 -65.38 7.73 24.51
N SER A 140 -64.25 7.47 25.15
CA SER A 140 -64.21 6.94 26.51
C SER A 140 -63.44 7.93 27.39
N PRO A 141 -64.06 8.47 28.45
CA PRO A 141 -63.44 9.43 29.36
C PRO A 141 -62.72 8.71 30.51
N TYR A 142 -61.78 9.40 31.15
CA TYR A 142 -60.96 9.01 32.32
C TYR A 142 -59.69 8.19 32.03
N PHE A 143 -58.54 8.86 31.97
CA PHE A 143 -57.71 9.05 33.18
C PHE A 143 -56.70 10.16 32.94
N GLY A 144 -56.56 11.02 33.95
CA GLY A 144 -55.94 12.33 33.84
C GLY A 144 -54.43 12.36 33.71
N ASP A 145 -53.99 13.52 33.25
CA ASP A 145 -52.61 13.97 33.12
C ASP A 145 -51.75 13.69 34.36
N SER A 146 -50.60 13.05 34.17
CA SER A 146 -49.45 13.17 35.06
C SER A 146 -48.30 13.82 34.31
N LEU A 147 -48.37 15.15 34.30
CA LEU A 147 -47.40 16.10 33.79
C LEU A 147 -46.21 16.21 34.78
N TRP A 148 -45.52 15.11 35.09
CA TRP A 148 -44.34 15.12 36.00
C TRP A 148 -43.29 14.00 35.74
N ASP A 149 -43.02 13.62 34.48
CA ASP A 149 -41.88 12.71 34.23
C ASP A 149 -41.10 13.01 32.93
N LYS A 150 -40.55 14.22 32.85
CA LYS A 150 -39.56 14.61 31.82
C LYS A 150 -38.37 15.37 32.41
N SER A 151 -37.78 14.86 33.50
CA SER A 151 -36.54 15.45 34.02
C SER A 151 -35.51 14.46 34.56
N ILE A 152 -35.58 13.18 34.19
CA ILE A 152 -34.48 12.24 34.44
C ILE A 152 -34.27 11.33 33.21
N MET A 153 -33.94 11.95 32.08
CA MET A 153 -33.11 11.26 31.08
C MET A 153 -31.82 12.04 30.96
N GLY A 154 -30.84 11.62 31.77
CA GLY A 154 -29.46 12.05 31.57
C GLY A 154 -29.07 11.84 30.11
N ASN A 155 -28.34 12.82 29.57
CA ASN A 155 -27.77 12.81 28.23
C ASN A 155 -27.10 11.46 27.93
N LYS A 156 -27.86 10.52 27.36
CA LYS A 156 -27.28 9.37 26.66
C LYS A 156 -26.70 9.97 25.39
N SER A 157 -25.37 10.12 25.34
CA SER A 157 -24.63 10.45 24.14
C SER A 157 -25.21 9.62 22.99
N ALA A 158 -25.95 10.27 22.09
CA ALA A 158 -26.47 9.64 20.89
C ALA A 158 -25.24 9.26 20.07
N LYS A 159 -24.83 7.98 20.11
CA LYS A 159 -23.75 7.47 19.29
C LYS A 159 -24.13 7.75 17.84
N SER A 160 -23.53 8.79 17.26
CA SER A 160 -23.75 9.18 15.88
C SER A 160 -23.41 8.01 14.96
N ARG A 161 -24.23 7.80 13.92
CA ARG A 161 -23.98 6.77 12.92
C ARG A 161 -22.57 6.95 12.32
N PRO A 162 -21.81 5.87 12.08
CA PRO A 162 -20.53 5.96 11.39
C PRO A 162 -20.71 6.53 9.97
N PRO A 163 -19.79 7.38 9.49
CA PRO A 163 -19.92 8.01 8.19
C PRO A 163 -19.92 6.96 7.06
N THR A 164 -20.53 7.31 5.94
CA THR A 164 -20.42 6.53 4.71
C THR A 164 -19.06 6.80 4.06
N ILE A 165 -18.50 5.84 3.31
CA ILE A 165 -17.20 6.03 2.61
C ILE A 165 -17.11 7.36 1.84
N PRO A 166 -18.09 7.79 1.01
CA PRO A 166 -18.00 9.07 0.32
C PRO A 166 -18.08 10.29 1.24
N GLU A 167 -18.83 10.21 2.36
CA GLU A 167 -18.91 11.27 3.35
C GLU A 167 -17.58 11.44 4.09
N ALA A 168 -16.94 10.32 4.44
CA ALA A 168 -15.60 10.32 5.04
C ALA A 168 -14.55 10.89 4.09
N ILE A 169 -14.58 10.51 2.81
CA ILE A 169 -13.68 11.06 1.78
C ILE A 169 -13.89 12.58 1.65
N GLN A 170 -15.15 13.04 1.61
CA GLN A 170 -15.47 14.46 1.49
C GLN A 170 -15.05 15.25 2.74
N ALA A 171 -15.24 14.69 3.93
CA ALA A 171 -14.80 15.30 5.19
C ALA A 171 -13.27 15.40 5.29
N MET A 172 -12.53 14.33 4.93
CA MET A 172 -11.07 14.35 4.90
C MET A 172 -10.53 15.33 3.86
N ALA A 173 -11.15 15.40 2.67
CA ALA A 173 -10.77 16.37 1.65
C ALA A 173 -11.00 17.83 2.12
N ALA A 174 -12.07 18.08 2.88
CA ALA A 174 -12.36 19.40 3.43
C ALA A 174 -11.42 19.81 4.58
N ALA A 175 -10.86 18.86 5.33
CA ALA A 175 -9.95 19.12 6.43
C ALA A 175 -8.56 19.64 5.99
N GLY A 176 -8.21 19.54 4.70
CA GLY A 176 -6.98 20.11 4.13
C GLY A 176 -5.66 19.43 4.52
N VAL A 177 -5.66 18.61 5.59
CA VAL A 177 -4.52 17.79 6.02
C VAL A 177 -4.36 16.60 5.06
N ARG A 178 -3.21 16.47 4.42
CA ARG A 178 -2.92 15.36 3.51
C ARG A 178 -1.81 14.48 4.07
N GLU A 179 -2.19 13.27 4.43
CA GLU A 179 -1.27 12.22 4.82
C GLU A 179 -0.34 11.86 3.66
N THR A 180 0.89 11.45 3.97
CA THR A 180 1.88 11.09 2.95
C THR A 180 2.29 9.63 3.11
N THR A 181 3.04 9.08 2.14
CA THR A 181 3.64 7.74 2.31
C THR A 181 4.57 7.67 3.53
N ILE A 182 5.01 8.81 4.06
CA ILE A 182 5.94 8.90 5.19
C ILE A 182 5.17 9.40 6.41
N ALA A 183 5.02 8.54 7.43
CA ALA A 183 4.18 8.82 8.59
C ALA A 183 4.56 10.10 9.36
N ASN A 184 5.83 10.51 9.37
CA ASN A 184 6.29 11.71 10.07
C ASN A 184 6.33 12.97 9.20
N VAL A 185 5.72 12.95 8.02
CA VAL A 185 5.63 14.10 7.10
C VAL A 185 4.18 14.45 6.85
N GLU A 186 3.84 15.70 7.16
CA GLU A 186 2.55 16.31 6.90
C GLU A 186 2.70 17.39 5.83
N ILE A 187 1.75 17.46 4.91
CA ILE A 187 1.72 18.51 3.88
C ILE A 187 0.48 19.36 4.10
N ILE A 188 0.71 20.61 4.47
CA ILE A 188 -0.32 21.63 4.65
C ILE A 188 -0.40 22.41 3.34
N SER A 189 -1.49 22.22 2.61
CA SER A 189 -1.70 22.83 1.30
C SER A 189 -3.05 23.55 1.30
N SER A 190 -3.02 24.87 1.43
CA SER A 190 -4.22 25.72 1.40
C SER A 190 -4.02 26.88 0.42
N LEU A 191 -5.08 27.67 0.19
CA LEU A 191 -5.02 28.80 -0.75
C LEU A 191 -3.92 29.78 -0.30
N GLY A 192 -2.80 29.81 -1.03
CA GLY A 192 -1.67 30.71 -0.79
C GLY A 192 -0.62 30.21 0.19
N THR A 193 -0.76 29.01 0.77
CA THR A 193 0.24 28.41 1.68
C THR A 193 0.53 26.97 1.30
N PHE A 194 1.83 26.63 1.33
CA PHE A 194 2.31 25.29 1.08
C PHE A 194 3.49 25.02 2.02
N ASP A 195 3.21 24.29 3.09
CA ASP A 195 4.20 23.95 4.11
C ASP A 195 4.37 22.43 4.17
N VAL A 196 5.63 22.01 4.15
CA VAL A 196 6.02 20.61 4.40
C VAL A 196 6.48 20.54 5.84
N VAL A 197 5.78 19.79 6.69
CA VAL A 197 6.08 19.68 8.11
C VAL A 197 6.65 18.30 8.39
N VAL A 198 7.85 18.23 8.96
CA VAL A 198 8.52 17.00 9.36
C VAL A 198 8.66 16.98 10.89
N ASP A 199 8.06 16.01 11.57
CA ASP A 199 8.07 15.91 13.04
C ASP A 199 7.64 17.23 13.75
N GLY A 200 6.65 17.93 13.18
CA GLY A 200 6.16 19.23 13.68
C GLY A 200 7.04 20.44 13.33
N ILE A 201 8.10 20.25 12.56
CA ILE A 201 9.01 21.32 12.11
C ILE A 201 8.72 21.64 10.65
N THR A 202 8.45 22.91 10.35
CA THR A 202 8.31 23.38 8.96
C THR A 202 9.65 23.27 8.24
N LEU A 203 9.66 22.55 7.12
CA LEU A 203 10.80 22.39 6.24
C LEU A 203 10.83 23.54 5.23
N ASP A 204 11.87 24.37 5.34
CA ASP A 204 12.09 25.50 4.42
C ASP A 204 13.35 25.27 3.56
N VAL A 205 13.48 26.03 2.48
CA VAL A 205 14.69 26.10 1.68
C VAL A 205 15.85 26.56 2.57
N GLY A 206 16.98 25.85 2.50
CA GLY A 206 18.13 26.01 3.40
C GLY A 206 18.14 25.05 4.59
N SER A 207 17.05 24.33 4.85
CA SER A 207 17.01 23.31 5.91
C SER A 207 17.92 22.12 5.57
N VAL A 208 18.69 21.63 6.55
CA VAL A 208 19.50 20.43 6.38
C VAL A 208 18.69 19.21 6.80
N VAL A 209 18.65 18.20 5.93
CA VAL A 209 17.87 16.98 6.15
C VAL A 209 18.72 15.73 6.03
N LYS A 210 18.39 14.75 6.87
CA LYS A 210 18.82 13.36 6.73
C LYS A 210 17.69 12.59 6.07
N VAL A 211 17.94 12.06 4.88
CA VAL A 211 16.96 11.25 4.16
C VAL A 211 17.45 9.82 4.01
N LYS A 212 16.49 8.89 4.10
CA LYS A 212 16.65 7.48 3.78
C LYS A 212 15.71 7.17 2.63
N CYS A 213 16.28 6.79 1.49
CA CYS A 213 15.55 6.66 0.25
C CYS A 213 15.88 5.38 -0.53
N THR A 214 14.96 4.99 -1.40
CA THR A 214 15.21 4.03 -2.48
C THR A 214 15.54 4.80 -3.76
N ILE A 215 16.31 4.19 -4.65
CA ILE A 215 16.69 4.80 -5.93
C ILE A 215 15.64 4.44 -6.98
N GLY A 216 15.10 5.44 -7.68
CA GLY A 216 14.21 5.28 -8.82
C GLY A 216 14.77 5.94 -10.09
N ARG A 217 14.08 5.77 -11.21
CA ARG A 217 14.37 6.46 -12.47
C ARG A 217 13.09 7.09 -13.04
N PHE A 218 13.21 8.29 -13.57
CA PHE A 218 12.16 8.95 -14.31
C PHE A 218 12.75 9.63 -15.54
N ARG A 219 12.22 9.32 -16.73
CA ARG A 219 12.71 9.86 -18.01
C ARG A 219 14.24 9.72 -18.17
N ASN A 220 14.77 8.55 -17.81
CA ASN A 220 16.20 8.21 -17.77
C ASN A 220 17.04 8.87 -16.68
N GLU A 221 16.52 9.88 -15.97
CA GLU A 221 17.18 10.53 -14.83
C GLU A 221 16.99 9.77 -13.53
N ARG A 222 18.00 9.82 -12.66
CA ARG A 222 17.91 9.22 -11.31
C ARG A 222 17.15 10.15 -10.39
N GLN A 223 16.18 9.58 -9.68
CA GLN A 223 15.43 10.25 -8.63
C GLN A 223 15.45 9.40 -7.38
N LEU A 224 15.27 10.02 -6.23
CA LEU A 224 15.16 9.33 -4.96
C LEU A 224 13.70 9.27 -4.54
N GLU A 225 13.29 8.15 -3.98
CA GLU A 225 12.00 8.03 -3.31
C GLU A 225 12.24 7.96 -1.81
N ILE A 226 11.81 9.00 -1.10
CA ILE A 226 12.06 9.12 0.33
C ILE A 226 11.17 8.12 1.06
N LYS A 227 11.78 7.32 1.94
CA LYS A 227 11.09 6.39 2.83
C LYS A 227 11.07 6.91 4.26
N ARG A 228 12.10 7.66 4.68
CA ARG A 228 12.19 8.34 5.97
C ARG A 228 12.99 9.62 5.85
N ILE A 229 12.61 10.64 6.61
CA ILE A 229 13.25 11.97 6.64
C ILE A 229 13.35 12.46 8.08
N TRP A 230 14.42 13.17 8.40
CA TRP A 230 14.64 13.89 9.65
C TRP A 230 15.26 15.25 9.35
N VAL A 231 14.79 16.29 10.04
CA VAL A 231 15.41 17.62 9.99
C VAL A 231 16.58 17.66 10.96
N ILE A 232 17.76 18.00 10.48
CA ILE A 232 18.94 18.22 11.32
C ILE A 232 18.95 19.69 11.71
N LYS A 233 18.89 19.96 13.02
CA LYS A 233 18.89 21.33 13.55
C LYS A 233 20.27 21.80 13.98
N ASP A 234 21.11 20.87 14.45
CA ASP A 234 22.40 21.19 15.04
C ASP A 234 23.54 20.99 14.05
N THR A 235 24.41 22.00 13.93
CA THR A 235 25.63 21.91 13.11
C THR A 235 26.54 20.75 13.54
N ASN A 236 26.56 20.42 14.84
CA ASN A 236 27.34 19.28 15.31
C ASN A 236 26.79 17.96 14.76
N GLU A 237 25.47 17.77 14.70
CA GLU A 237 24.88 16.56 14.12
C GLU A 237 25.20 16.44 12.62
N GLU A 238 25.14 17.56 11.89
CA GLU A 238 25.53 17.63 10.48
C GLU A 238 26.99 17.19 10.28
N VAL A 239 27.93 17.77 11.03
CA VAL A 239 29.36 17.45 10.95
C VAL A 239 29.63 15.99 11.31
N GLN A 240 28.97 15.45 12.35
CA GLN A 240 29.08 14.04 12.70
C GLN A 240 28.55 13.15 11.57
N ALA A 241 27.44 13.54 10.94
CA ALA A 241 26.87 12.78 9.86
C ALA A 241 27.77 12.77 8.60
N TRP A 242 28.53 13.84 8.34
CA TRP A 242 29.57 13.88 7.31
C TRP A 242 30.78 13.02 7.66
N ALA A 243 31.25 13.07 8.91
CA ALA A 243 32.33 12.20 9.38
C ALA A 243 31.97 10.71 9.19
N ASP A 244 30.73 10.36 9.50
CA ASP A 244 30.14 9.04 9.31
C ASP A 244 30.13 8.59 7.84
N THR A 245 29.73 9.48 6.92
CA THR A 245 29.72 9.22 5.48
C THR A 245 31.14 9.04 4.95
N SER A 246 32.08 9.90 5.39
CA SER A 246 33.50 9.80 5.01
C SER A 246 34.12 8.49 5.49
N LYS A 247 33.88 8.11 6.76
CA LYS A 247 34.34 6.84 7.33
C LYS A 247 33.76 5.64 6.57
N TYR A 248 32.46 5.67 6.25
CA TYR A 248 31.81 4.61 5.48
C TYR A 248 32.41 4.46 4.08
N ARG A 249 32.64 5.59 3.39
CA ARG A 249 33.29 5.59 2.08
C ARG A 249 34.70 5.01 2.12
N GLN A 250 35.50 5.43 3.10
CA GLN A 250 36.88 4.96 3.26
C GLN A 250 36.97 3.48 3.64
N THR A 251 36.05 2.99 4.47
CA THR A 251 36.13 1.62 5.02
C THR A 251 35.42 0.58 4.16
N VAL A 252 34.26 0.92 3.59
CA VAL A 252 33.38 -0.02 2.88
C VAL A 252 33.45 0.18 1.36
N LEU A 253 33.16 1.39 0.88
CA LEU A 253 32.95 1.63 -0.56
C LEU A 253 34.24 1.72 -1.36
N SER A 254 35.34 2.16 -0.75
CA SER A 254 36.64 2.31 -1.42
C SER A 254 37.27 1.00 -1.88
N LYS A 255 36.84 -0.13 -1.30
CA LYS A 255 37.38 -1.47 -1.55
C LYS A 255 36.33 -2.34 -2.21
N PRO A 256 36.67 -3.16 -3.20
CA PRO A 256 35.74 -4.17 -3.72
C PRO A 256 35.28 -5.12 -2.62
N TRP A 257 34.00 -5.48 -2.67
CA TRP A 257 33.44 -6.53 -1.83
C TRP A 257 34.07 -7.88 -2.21
N ARG A 258 34.56 -8.61 -1.21
CA ARG A 258 35.11 -9.95 -1.39
C ARG A 258 34.49 -10.91 -0.37
N LEU A 259 33.95 -12.02 -0.87
CA LEU A 259 33.48 -13.11 -0.03
C LEU A 259 34.62 -14.07 0.30
N SER A 260 34.79 -14.39 1.57
CA SER A 260 35.73 -15.45 1.98
C SER A 260 35.25 -16.81 1.46
N SER A 261 36.18 -17.71 1.14
CA SER A 261 35.85 -19.05 0.65
C SER A 261 34.94 -19.82 1.62
N ARG A 262 35.13 -19.61 2.93
CA ARG A 262 34.29 -20.20 3.99
C ARG A 262 32.87 -19.63 3.97
N ALA A 263 32.72 -18.32 3.81
CA ALA A 263 31.40 -17.69 3.70
C ALA A 263 30.68 -18.17 2.43
N ARG A 264 31.39 -18.20 1.29
CA ARG A 264 30.84 -18.67 0.02
C ARG A 264 30.27 -20.09 0.13
N ARG A 265 31.05 -21.03 0.69
CA ARG A 265 30.60 -22.42 0.90
C ARG A 265 29.32 -22.51 1.74
N LYS A 266 29.21 -21.73 2.81
CA LYS A 266 28.00 -21.71 3.66
C LYS A 266 26.78 -21.21 2.87
N PHE A 267 26.93 -20.14 2.09
CA PHE A 267 25.85 -19.63 1.26
C PHE A 267 25.45 -20.62 0.15
N ASP A 268 26.42 -21.26 -0.50
CA ASP A 268 26.13 -22.27 -1.52
C ASP A 268 25.35 -23.45 -0.95
N GLU A 269 25.69 -23.87 0.27
CA GLU A 269 24.97 -24.92 0.98
C GLU A 269 23.55 -24.48 1.36
N GLN A 270 23.38 -23.26 1.88
CA GLN A 270 22.06 -22.69 2.18
C GLN A 270 21.19 -22.57 0.93
N VAL A 271 21.75 -22.09 -0.18
CA VAL A 271 21.05 -21.95 -1.46
C VAL A 271 20.60 -23.31 -1.97
N LYS A 272 21.45 -24.35 -1.90
CA LYS A 272 21.06 -25.71 -2.27
C LYS A 272 19.90 -26.23 -1.39
N GLN A 273 19.96 -25.98 -0.08
CA GLN A 273 18.90 -26.37 0.84
C GLN A 273 17.60 -25.60 0.59
N ASP A 274 17.66 -24.30 0.31
CA ASP A 274 16.50 -23.47 -0.04
C ASP A 274 15.88 -23.91 -1.36
N GLN A 275 16.70 -24.19 -2.39
CA GLN A 275 16.23 -24.73 -3.66
C GLN A 275 15.51 -26.06 -3.48
N LYS A 276 16.10 -27.00 -2.72
CA LYS A 276 15.46 -28.28 -2.40
C LYS A 276 14.11 -28.08 -1.70
N ARG A 277 14.05 -27.20 -0.69
CA ARG A 277 12.81 -26.86 0.01
C ARG A 277 11.77 -26.22 -0.91
N GLN A 278 12.18 -25.33 -1.80
CA GLN A 278 11.30 -24.69 -2.78
C GLN A 278 10.76 -25.70 -3.80
N THR A 279 11.59 -26.61 -4.29
CA THR A 279 11.13 -27.68 -5.20
C THR A 279 10.12 -28.59 -4.52
N GLU A 280 10.38 -29.01 -3.28
CA GLU A 280 9.46 -29.83 -2.51
C GLU A 280 8.14 -29.11 -2.23
N TYR A 281 8.19 -27.82 -1.84
CA TYR A 281 7.00 -27.00 -1.65
C TYR A 281 6.17 -26.87 -2.93
N THR A 282 6.83 -26.61 -4.06
CA THR A 282 6.17 -26.47 -5.37
C THR A 282 5.50 -27.78 -5.79
N GLN A 283 6.18 -28.91 -5.60
CA GLN A 283 5.62 -30.24 -5.88
C GLN A 283 4.41 -30.53 -4.99
N LYS A 284 4.51 -30.32 -3.68
CA LYS A 284 3.39 -30.52 -2.74
C LYS A 284 2.20 -29.61 -3.04
N LYS A 285 2.46 -28.35 -3.42
CA LYS A 285 1.41 -27.41 -3.82
C LYS A 285 0.70 -27.88 -5.09
N ALA A 286 1.45 -28.30 -6.11
CA ALA A 286 0.87 -28.83 -7.35
C ALA A 286 0.05 -30.10 -7.11
N GLU A 287 0.50 -30.98 -6.21
CA GLU A 287 -0.24 -32.18 -5.81
C GLU A 287 -1.55 -31.82 -5.08
N TYR A 288 -1.47 -30.89 -4.12
CA TYR A 288 -2.64 -30.37 -3.41
C TYR A 288 -3.66 -29.76 -4.37
N ASP A 289 -3.21 -28.92 -5.30
CA ASP A 289 -4.07 -28.27 -6.29
C ASP A 289 -4.73 -29.31 -7.22
N ARG A 290 -3.99 -30.35 -7.64
CA ARG A 290 -4.55 -31.49 -8.41
C ARG A 290 -5.59 -32.26 -7.61
N ARG A 291 -5.35 -32.54 -6.32
CA ARG A 291 -6.30 -33.24 -5.45
C ARG A 291 -7.57 -32.41 -5.24
N LYS A 292 -7.42 -31.11 -5.00
CA LYS A 292 -8.54 -30.18 -4.84
C LYS A 292 -9.39 -30.09 -6.11
N LYS A 293 -8.74 -30.02 -7.27
CA LYS A 293 -9.43 -30.03 -8.57
C LYS A 293 -10.23 -31.31 -8.79
N ARG A 294 -9.66 -32.48 -8.50
CA ARG A 294 -10.39 -33.77 -8.58
C ARG A 294 -11.61 -33.80 -7.67
N GLN A 295 -11.47 -33.37 -6.42
CA GLN A 295 -12.60 -33.28 -5.50
C GLN A 295 -13.70 -32.32 -5.99
N GLN A 296 -13.32 -31.22 -6.64
CA GLN A 296 -14.27 -30.29 -7.23
C GLN A 296 -14.99 -30.91 -8.43
N GLU A 297 -14.27 -31.57 -9.34
CA GLU A 297 -14.84 -32.29 -10.48
C GLU A 297 -15.78 -33.43 -10.04
N GLU A 298 -15.43 -34.17 -8.99
CA GLU A 298 -16.29 -35.21 -8.40
C GLU A 298 -17.59 -34.61 -7.84
N LYS A 299 -17.49 -33.53 -7.06
CA LYS A 299 -18.68 -32.81 -6.55
C LYS A 299 -19.55 -32.27 -7.68
N GLU A 300 -18.94 -31.74 -8.74
CA GLU A 300 -19.67 -31.27 -9.94
C GLU A 300 -20.36 -32.43 -10.66
N ARG A 301 -19.72 -33.60 -10.78
CA ARG A 301 -20.35 -34.80 -11.35
C ARG A 301 -21.51 -35.32 -10.50
N GLU A 302 -21.34 -35.37 -9.19
CA GLU A 302 -22.40 -35.75 -8.26
C GLU A 302 -23.57 -34.77 -8.30
N TRP A 303 -23.27 -33.47 -8.31
CA TRP A 303 -24.27 -32.41 -8.48
C TRP A 303 -25.02 -32.56 -9.80
N ALA A 304 -24.32 -32.72 -10.92
CA ALA A 304 -24.93 -32.94 -12.23
C ALA A 304 -25.84 -34.18 -12.25
N THR A 305 -25.41 -35.28 -11.62
CA THR A 305 -26.23 -36.49 -11.50
C THR A 305 -27.48 -36.25 -10.65
N LYS A 306 -27.36 -35.50 -9.55
CA LYS A 306 -28.50 -35.11 -8.70
C LYS A 306 -29.48 -34.20 -9.45
N VAL A 307 -28.97 -33.22 -10.19
CA VAL A 307 -29.76 -32.31 -11.04
C VAL A 307 -30.52 -33.12 -12.10
N ARG A 308 -29.84 -34.01 -12.83
CA ARG A 308 -30.50 -34.88 -13.82
C ARG A 308 -31.63 -35.72 -13.22
N ARG A 309 -31.40 -36.35 -12.07
CA ARG A 309 -32.44 -37.12 -11.34
C ARG A 309 -33.59 -36.25 -10.80
N TRP A 310 -33.34 -34.97 -10.57
CA TRP A 310 -34.36 -34.02 -10.16
C TRP A 310 -35.20 -33.58 -11.37
N GLU A 311 -34.54 -33.26 -12.49
CA GLU A 311 -35.19 -32.93 -13.77
C GLU A 311 -36.08 -34.08 -14.27
N GLU A 312 -35.59 -35.32 -14.27
CA GLU A 312 -36.37 -36.52 -14.62
C GLU A 312 -37.64 -36.66 -13.76
N ARG A 313 -37.55 -36.39 -12.44
CA ARG A 313 -38.70 -36.43 -11.52
C ARG A 313 -39.69 -35.31 -11.78
N GLU A 314 -39.20 -34.11 -12.06
CA GLU A 314 -40.06 -32.97 -12.40
C GLU A 314 -40.75 -33.16 -13.76
N GLU A 315 -40.06 -33.71 -14.76
CA GLU A 315 -40.66 -34.08 -16.04
C GLU A 315 -41.74 -35.15 -15.89
N LEU A 316 -41.52 -36.16 -15.03
CA LEU A 316 -42.52 -37.19 -14.75
C LEU A 316 -43.79 -36.57 -14.15
N LYS A 317 -43.64 -35.70 -13.14
CA LYS A 317 -44.77 -34.95 -12.56
C LYS A 317 -45.46 -34.07 -13.59
N ARG A 318 -44.70 -33.44 -14.51
CA ARG A 318 -45.27 -32.63 -15.59
C ARG A 318 -46.11 -33.50 -16.52
N ARG A 319 -45.60 -34.67 -16.94
CA ARG A 319 -46.34 -35.64 -17.77
C ARG A 319 -47.57 -36.22 -17.09
N GLU A 320 -47.48 -36.53 -15.80
CA GLU A 320 -48.63 -37.00 -15.01
C GLU A 320 -49.70 -35.90 -14.90
N LYS A 321 -49.29 -34.66 -14.66
CA LYS A 321 -50.19 -33.51 -14.71
C LYS A 321 -50.80 -33.32 -16.09
N GLU A 322 -50.01 -33.38 -17.16
CA GLU A 322 -50.52 -33.31 -18.55
C GLU A 322 -51.53 -34.42 -18.85
N LYS A 323 -51.27 -35.66 -18.40
CA LYS A 323 -52.25 -36.76 -18.51
C LYS A 323 -53.52 -36.46 -17.73
N LEU A 324 -53.41 -36.00 -16.49
CA LEU A 324 -54.54 -35.61 -15.65
C LEU A 324 -55.37 -34.48 -16.29
N PHE A 325 -54.71 -33.49 -16.89
CA PHE A 325 -55.36 -32.39 -17.61
C PHE A 325 -55.98 -32.84 -18.94
N ASN A 326 -55.37 -33.82 -19.63
CA ASN A 326 -55.89 -34.38 -20.89
C ASN A 326 -57.04 -35.39 -20.66
N GLU A 327 -57.06 -36.12 -19.54
CA GLU A 327 -58.17 -36.99 -19.14
C GLU A 327 -59.46 -36.19 -18.86
N GLY A 328 -59.34 -34.90 -18.52
CA GLY A 328 -60.46 -33.97 -18.42
C GLY A 328 -60.84 -33.26 -19.72
N ALA A 329 -60.16 -33.52 -20.85
CA ALA A 329 -60.31 -32.78 -22.11
C ALA A 329 -60.94 -33.58 -23.27
N LEU A 330 -61.46 -34.79 -23.01
CA LEU A 330 -62.23 -35.60 -23.97
C LEU A 330 -63.73 -35.53 -23.65
N ILE A 331 -64.38 -34.43 -24.05
CA ILE A 331 -65.82 -34.32 -24.33
C ILE A 331 -65.99 -33.45 -25.58
#